data_AF-A0A7J3ALK5-F1
#
_entry.id   AF-A0A7J3ALK5-F1
#
_cell.length_a   1.000
_cell.length_b   1.000
_cell.length_c   1.000
_cell.angle_alpha   90.00
_cell.angle_beta   90.00
_cell.angle_gamma   90.00
#
_symmetry.space_group_name_H-M   'P 1'
#
loop_
_entity.id
_entity.type
_entity.pdbx_description
1 polymer ?
#
loop_
_entity_poly.entity_id
_entity_poly.type
_entity_poly.pdbx_seq_one_letter_code
_entity_poly.pdbx_strand_id
1 'polypeptide(L)' 'EVEGILIVVHHQSDENKLDESKHEYQEIITTQMHSHLRNSKCLDIFLVRGMAERVRKMLTAFKKDEGLEYVKFIQS' A
#
# COMPACT_ATOMS: atom_id res chain seq x y z
N GLU A 1 -4.59 18.65 1.73
CA GLU A 1 -4.59 17.19 1.95
C GLU A 1 -4.79 16.48 0.62
N VAL A 2 -4.45 15.20 0.54
CA VAL A 2 -4.62 14.32 -0.62
C VAL A 2 -5.44 13.12 -0.15
N GLU A 3 -6.35 12.68 -1.01
CA GLU A 3 -7.14 11.47 -0.83
C GLU A 3 -7.05 10.63 -2.10
N GLY A 4 -7.03 9.31 -1.96
CA GLY A 4 -7.01 8.40 -3.08
C GLY A 4 -6.87 6.95 -2.68
N ILE A 5 -6.74 6.09 -3.67
CA ILE A 5 -6.60 4.66 -3.50
C ILE A 5 -5.19 4.23 -3.90
N LEU A 6 -4.52 3.51 -3.01
CA LEU A 6 -3.27 2.80 -3.29
C LEU A 6 -3.57 1.32 -3.50
N ILE A 7 -3.19 0.80 -4.66
CA ILE A 7 -3.33 -0.59 -5.04
C ILE A 7 -1.94 -1.22 -5.04
N VAL A 8 -1.80 -2.34 -4.34
CA VAL A 8 -0.55 -3.08 -4.18
C VAL A 8 -0.76 -4.55 -4.52
N VAL A 9 0.15 -5.15 -5.28
CA VAL A 9 0.22 -6.62 -5.44
C VAL A 9 1.59 -7.09 -5.01
N HIS A 10 1.64 -8.16 -4.21
CA HIS A 10 2.88 -8.74 -3.71
C HIS A 10 2.75 -10.26 -3.57
N HIS A 11 3.87 -10.95 -3.37
CA HIS A 11 3.86 -12.37 -3.02
C HIS A 11 3.46 -12.59 -1.56
N GLN A 12 2.77 -13.70 -1.28
CA GLN A 12 2.38 -14.07 0.10
C GLN A 12 3.56 -14.14 1.07
N SER A 13 4.77 -14.47 0.57
CA SER A 13 6.00 -14.46 1.37
C SER A 13 6.38 -13.10 1.93
N ASP A 14 5.90 -12.01 1.32
CA ASP A 14 6.25 -10.64 1.66
C ASP A 14 5.16 -9.92 2.46
N GLU A 15 4.08 -10.63 2.82
CA GLU A 15 2.96 -10.08 3.61
C GLU A 15 3.43 -9.45 4.93
N ASN A 16 4.30 -10.14 5.68
CA ASN A 16 4.81 -9.61 6.94
C ASN A 16 5.61 -8.30 6.77
N LYS A 17 6.38 -8.17 5.67
CA LYS A 17 7.14 -6.95 5.39
C LYS A 17 6.22 -5.79 5.00
N LEU A 18 5.19 -6.09 4.23
CA LEU A 18 4.15 -5.12 3.89
C LEU A 18 3.41 -4.65 5.16
N ASP A 19 3.15 -5.57 6.09
CA ASP A 19 2.49 -5.28 7.36
C ASP A 19 3.34 -4.39 8.29
N GLU A 20 4.65 -4.60 8.33
CA GLU A 20 5.57 -3.71 9.03
C GLU A 20 5.62 -2.32 8.36
N SER A 21 5.68 -2.29 7.02
CA SER A 21 5.76 -1.04 6.25
C SER A 21 4.48 -0.22 6.37
N LYS A 22 3.30 -0.84 6.33
CA LYS A 22 2.01 -0.15 6.45
C LYS A 22 1.79 0.39 7.87
N HIS A 23 2.35 -0.25 8.90
CA HIS A 23 2.28 0.23 10.29
C HIS A 23 2.89 1.63 10.44
N GLU A 24 3.93 1.97 9.66
CA GLU A 24 4.51 3.32 9.66
C GLU A 24 3.52 4.38 9.18
N TYR A 25 2.49 4.03 8.39
CA TYR A 25 1.57 4.98 7.75
C TYR A 25 0.10 4.78 8.16
N GLN A 26 -0.16 4.06 9.26
CA GLN A 26 -1.51 3.74 9.73
C GLN A 26 -2.39 4.98 9.93
N GLU A 27 -1.81 6.11 10.29
CA GLU A 27 -2.53 7.36 10.54
C GLU A 27 -3.14 7.99 9.27
N ILE A 28 -2.64 7.62 8.08
CA ILE A 28 -3.19 8.08 6.80
C ILE A 28 -3.98 7.00 6.05
N ILE A 29 -4.00 5.76 6.55
CA ILE A 29 -4.77 4.65 5.96
C ILE A 29 -6.14 4.60 6.66
N THR A 30 -7.19 4.99 5.95
CA THR A 30 -8.55 5.01 6.49
C THR A 30 -9.28 3.68 6.30
N THR A 31 -8.90 2.90 5.31
CA THR A 31 -9.46 1.57 5.03
C THR A 31 -8.40 0.71 4.36
N GLN A 32 -8.35 -0.57 4.75
CA GLN A 32 -7.55 -1.59 4.07
C GLN A 32 -8.47 -2.74 3.65
N MET A 33 -8.30 -3.20 2.41
CA MET A 33 -8.86 -4.45 1.91
C MET A 33 -7.71 -5.34 1.45
N HIS A 34 -7.71 -6.59 1.90
CA HIS A 34 -6.73 -7.59 1.51
C HIS A 34 -7.45 -8.77 0.83
N SER A 35 -6.84 -9.34 -0.21
CA SER A 35 -7.40 -10.49 -0.92
C SER A 35 -6.31 -11.40 -1.47
N HIS A 36 -6.45 -12.70 -1.24
CA HIS A 36 -5.59 -13.69 -1.85
C HIS A 36 -5.97 -13.89 -3.32
N LEU A 37 -4.98 -13.74 -4.20
CA LEU A 37 -5.06 -14.05 -5.62
C LEU A 37 -4.49 -15.45 -5.90
N ARG A 38 -4.56 -15.88 -7.17
CA ARG A 38 -3.88 -17.10 -7.62
C ARG A 38 -2.36 -16.89 -7.64
N ASN A 39 -1.61 -17.99 -7.71
CA ASN A 39 -0.14 -18.01 -7.83
C ASN A 39 0.59 -17.40 -6.61
N SER A 40 0.05 -17.60 -5.41
CA SER A 40 0.66 -17.13 -4.15
C SER A 40 0.92 -15.62 -4.14
N LYS A 41 -0.06 -14.86 -4.65
CA LYS A 41 -0.05 -13.40 -4.64
C LYS A 41 -1.20 -12.86 -3.80
N CYS A 42 -1.00 -11.67 -3.27
CA CYS A 42 -2.01 -10.91 -2.55
C CYS A 42 -2.23 -9.56 -3.22
N LEU A 43 -3.48 -9.08 -3.14
CA LEU A 43 -3.89 -7.75 -3.52
C LEU A 43 -4.27 -6.98 -2.27
N ASP A 44 -3.63 -5.85 -2.06
CA ASP A 44 -3.99 -4.88 -1.04
C ASP A 44 -4.49 -3.59 -1.68
N ILE A 45 -5.60 -3.08 -1.14
CA ILE A 45 -6.18 -1.80 -1.50
C ILE A 45 -6.25 -0.96 -0.23
N PHE A 46 -5.57 0.17 -0.24
CA PHE A 46 -5.58 1.15 0.85
C PHE A 46 -6.33 2.40 0.39
N LEU A 47 -7.36 2.78 1.13
CA LEU A 47 -7.89 4.13 1.06
C LEU A 47 -6.99 5.02 1.91
N VAL A 48 -6.38 6.02 1.27
CA VAL A 48 -5.38 6.88 1.89
C VAL A 48 -5.90 8.31 1.91
N ARG A 49 -5.85 8.96 3.08
CA ARG A 49 -6.16 10.38 3.25
C ARG A 49 -5.18 11.03 4.21
N GLY A 50 -4.55 12.12 3.80
CA GLY A 50 -3.68 12.87 4.70
C GLY A 50 -2.89 13.99 4.04
N MET A 51 -1.85 14.45 4.72
CA MET A 51 -0.96 15.50 4.20
C MET A 51 -0.22 15.00 2.96
N ALA A 52 -0.14 15.84 1.92
CA ALA A 52 0.47 15.46 0.63
C ALA A 52 1.91 14.94 0.77
N GLU A 53 2.68 15.52 1.69
CA GLU A 53 4.04 15.07 1.97
C GLU A 53 4.07 13.65 2.55
N ARG A 54 3.17 13.34 3.49
CA ARG A 54 3.10 12.02 4.12
C ARG A 54 2.66 10.95 3.13
N VAL A 55 1.65 11.26 2.30
CA VAL A 55 1.23 10.38 1.20
C VAL A 55 2.38 10.14 0.21
N ARG A 56 3.12 11.20 -0.19
CA ARG A 56 4.29 11.03 -1.07
C ARG A 56 5.39 10.17 -0.45
N LYS A 57 5.65 10.29 0.86
CA LYS A 57 6.61 9.44 1.58
C LYS A 57 6.18 7.97 1.52
N MET A 58 4.93 7.68 1.86
CA MET A 58 4.34 6.33 1.76
C MET A 58 4.49 5.76 0.33
N LEU A 59 4.07 6.51 -0.68
CA LEU A 59 4.17 6.07 -2.08
C LEU A 59 5.61 5.84 -2.54
N THR A 60 6.56 6.62 -2.02
CA THR A 60 7.98 6.46 -2.35
C THR A 60 8.57 5.23 -1.69
N ALA A 61 8.19 4.96 -0.43
CA ALA A 61 8.62 3.76 0.29
C ALA A 61 8.11 2.49 -0.41
N PHE A 62 6.81 2.43 -0.69
CA PHE A 62 6.19 1.26 -1.34
C PHE A 62 6.72 1.03 -2.76
N LYS A 63 6.99 2.07 -3.54
CA LYS A 63 7.59 1.91 -4.88
C LYS A 63 9.04 1.43 -4.86
N LYS A 64 9.75 1.56 -3.74
CA LYS A 64 11.14 1.11 -3.59
C LYS A 64 11.25 -0.30 -3.00
N ASP A 65 10.14 -0.82 -2.48
CA ASP A 65 10.10 -2.17 -1.94
C ASP A 65 10.09 -3.19 -3.08
N GLU A 66 11.16 -3.97 -3.20
CA GLU A 66 11.33 -4.98 -4.24
C GLU A 66 10.36 -6.17 -4.07
N GLY A 67 9.72 -6.32 -2.90
CA GLY A 67 8.68 -7.32 -2.65
C GLY A 67 7.32 -6.94 -3.23
N LEU A 68 7.12 -5.68 -3.65
CA LEU A 68 5.87 -5.21 -4.22
C LEU A 68 5.95 -5.22 -5.75
N GLU A 69 5.24 -6.15 -6.38
CA GLU A 69 5.24 -6.33 -7.82
C GLU A 69 4.44 -5.27 -8.58
N TYR A 70 3.40 -4.74 -7.94
CA TYR A 70 2.57 -3.69 -8.51
C TYR A 70 2.25 -2.66 -7.46
N VAL A 71 2.44 -1.38 -7.77
CA VAL A 71 2.11 -0.27 -6.89
C VAL A 71 1.49 0.85 -7.74
N LYS A 72 0.22 1.18 -7.49
CA LYS A 72 -0.49 2.24 -8.20
C LYS A 72 -1.30 3.10 -7.25
N PHE A 73 -1.08 4.41 -7.32
CA PHE A 73 -1.91 5.38 -6.65
C PHE A 73 -2.86 6.05 -7.64
N ILE A 74 -4.12 6.15 -7.27
CA ILE A 74 -5.18 6.85 -7.99
C ILE A 74 -5.70 7.94 -7.07
N GLN A 75 -5.42 9.20 -7.42
CA GLN A 75 -5.92 10.35 -6.68
C GLN A 75 -7.40 10.59 -7.03
N SER A 76 -8.19 10.99 -6.02
CA SER A 76 -9.56 11.50 -6.18
C SER A 76 -9.58 12.80 -6.99
#